data_AF-D2JCW2-F1
#
_entry.id   AF-D2JCW2-F1
#
_cell.length_a   1.000
_cell.length_b   1.000
_cell.length_c   1.000
_cell.angle_alpha   90.00
_cell.angle_beta   90.00
_cell.angle_gamma   90.00
#
_symmetry.space_group_name_H-M   'P 1'
#
loop_
_entity.id
_entity.type
_entity.pdbx_description
1 polymer ?
#
loop_
_entity_poly.entity_id
_entity_poly.type
_entity_poly.pdbx_seq_one_letter_code
_entity_poly.pdbx_strand_id
1 'polypeptide(L)'
;MGYTSKNLKLRQSAETLNITVLTFVKKKAQGTRLVAPKLDQATRQLIAKDLSMLGANANQIAKYCNQHQHEAPNYEALERNINELRERLDEIWTTLK
;
A
#
# COMPACT_ATOMS: atom_id res chain seq x y z
N MET A 1 7.29 -42.02 9.52
CA MET A 1 6.75 -41.30 8.35
C MET A 1 7.58 -40.04 8.12
N GLY A 2 8.51 -40.09 7.15
CA GLY A 2 9.46 -39.01 6.91
C GLY A 2 8.81 -37.85 6.15
N TYR A 3 8.43 -36.80 6.88
CA TYR A 3 8.21 -35.48 6.28
C TYR A 3 9.59 -34.91 5.93
N THR A 4 10.04 -35.27 4.74
CA THR A 4 11.37 -34.98 4.16
C THR A 4 11.66 -33.48 4.17
N SER A 5 12.91 -33.09 4.46
CA SER A 5 13.36 -31.68 4.56
C SER A 5 13.00 -30.82 3.32
N LYS A 6 12.71 -31.45 2.20
CA LYS A 6 12.19 -30.84 0.97
C LYS A 6 10.85 -30.12 1.19
N ASN A 7 9.91 -30.70 1.94
CA ASN A 7 8.62 -30.06 2.22
C ASN A 7 8.78 -28.83 3.11
N LEU A 8 9.71 -28.88 4.07
CA LEU A 8 10.04 -27.73 4.93
C LEU A 8 10.63 -26.58 4.12
N LYS A 9 11.56 -26.87 3.20
CA LYS A 9 12.14 -25.86 2.30
C LYS A 9 11.10 -25.21 1.38
N LEU A 10 10.12 -25.98 0.91
CA LEU A 10 9.02 -25.45 0.09
C LEU A 10 8.11 -24.52 0.90
N ARG A 11 7.79 -24.88 2.16
CA ARG A 11 7.03 -24.03 3.08
C ARG A 11 7.76 -22.72 3.39
N GLN A 12 9.02 -22.81 3.83
CA GLN A 12 9.84 -21.63 4.11
C GLN A 12 9.96 -20.71 2.90
N SER A 13 10.17 -21.26 1.69
CA SER A 13 10.25 -20.45 0.47
C SER A 13 8.93 -19.75 0.13
N ALA A 14 7.80 -20.41 0.38
CA ALA A 14 6.48 -19.82 0.15
C ALA A 14 6.17 -18.73 1.18
N GLU A 15 6.55 -18.93 2.44
CA GLU A 15 6.45 -17.96 3.53
C GLU A 15 7.28 -16.71 3.27
N THR A 16 8.55 -16.84 2.84
CA THR A 16 9.40 -15.69 2.47
C THR A 16 8.82 -14.85 1.34
N LEU A 17 8.00 -15.45 0.47
CA LEU A 17 7.35 -14.78 -0.66
C LEU A 17 5.91 -14.34 -0.33
N ASN A 18 5.43 -14.57 0.90
CA ASN A 18 4.07 -14.33 1.36
C ASN A 18 3.01 -14.89 0.39
N ILE A 19 3.21 -16.13 -0.08
CA ILE A 19 2.29 -16.87 -0.94
C ILE A 19 2.08 -18.28 -0.42
N THR A 20 0.99 -18.93 -0.83
CA THR A 20 0.75 -20.33 -0.45
C THR A 20 1.73 -21.28 -1.13
N VAL A 21 2.03 -22.42 -0.48
CA VAL A 21 2.93 -23.46 -1.01
C VAL A 21 2.49 -23.93 -2.40
N LEU A 22 1.18 -24.09 -2.62
CA LEU A 22 0.63 -24.48 -3.92
C LEU A 22 0.92 -23.43 -5.00
N THR A 23 0.74 -22.14 -4.67
CA THR A 23 1.04 -21.02 -5.58
C THR A 23 2.53 -20.93 -5.88
N PHE A 24 3.38 -21.15 -4.87
CA PHE A 24 4.83 -21.19 -5.03
C PHE A 24 5.26 -22.31 -5.98
N VAL A 25 4.77 -23.54 -5.79
CA VAL A 25 5.09 -24.68 -6.65
C VAL A 25 4.63 -24.44 -8.08
N LYS A 26 3.42 -23.90 -8.27
CA LYS A 26 2.88 -23.56 -9.60
C LYS A 26 3.76 -22.52 -10.31
N LYS A 27 4.08 -21.41 -9.65
CA LYS A 27 4.92 -20.34 -10.22
C LYS A 27 6.35 -20.80 -10.49
N LYS A 28 6.91 -21.64 -9.61
CA LYS A 28 8.24 -22.24 -9.80
C LYS A 28 8.28 -23.20 -10.98
N ALA A 29 7.23 -24.00 -11.18
CA ALA A 29 7.10 -24.89 -12.34
C ALA A 29 6.92 -24.12 -13.65
N GLN A 30 6.25 -22.97 -13.61
CA GLN A 30 6.06 -22.07 -14.75
C GLN A 30 7.30 -21.22 -15.08
N GLY A 31 8.40 -21.37 -14.32
CA GLY A 31 9.61 -20.55 -14.51
C GLY A 31 9.42 -19.07 -14.20
N THR A 32 8.31 -18.69 -13.55
CA THR A 32 8.03 -17.29 -13.20
C THR A 32 9.07 -16.81 -12.20
N ARG A 33 9.65 -15.63 -12.44
CA ARG A 33 10.55 -14.99 -11.49
C ARG A 33 9.79 -14.70 -10.18
N LEU A 34 10.20 -15.38 -9.11
CA LEU A 34 9.67 -15.19 -7.77
C LEU A 34 10.51 -14.16 -7.03
N VAL A 35 9.96 -12.97 -6.85
CA VAL A 35 10.60 -11.87 -6.11
C VAL A 35 9.81 -11.66 -4.83
N ALA A 36 10.51 -11.63 -3.70
CA ALA A 36 9.88 -11.32 -2.42
C ALA A 36 9.32 -9.89 -2.47
N PRO A 37 8.07 -9.67 -2.02
CA PRO A 37 7.55 -8.34 -1.83
C PRO A 37 8.48 -7.56 -0.88
N LYS A 38 8.81 -6.31 -1.23
CA LYS A 38 9.65 -5.44 -0.37
C LYS A 38 8.97 -5.05 0.93
N LEU A 39 7.64 -5.11 0.96
CA LEU A 39 6.79 -4.75 2.11
C LEU A 39 5.90 -5.94 2.43
N ASP A 40 5.70 -6.24 3.71
CA ASP A 40 4.80 -7.29 4.15
C ASP A 40 3.33 -6.95 3.82
N GLN A 41 2.43 -7.90 4.03
CA GLN A 41 1.03 -7.74 3.67
C GLN A 41 0.31 -6.68 4.50
N ALA A 42 0.58 -6.61 5.81
CA ALA A 42 -0.08 -5.66 6.69
C ALA A 42 0.34 -4.23 6.34
N THR A 43 1.66 -4.00 6.17
CA THR A 43 2.20 -2.69 5.76
C THR A 43 1.64 -2.25 4.41
N ARG A 44 1.52 -3.16 3.43
CA ARG A 44 0.88 -2.83 2.14
C ARG A 44 -0.59 -2.43 2.27
N GLN A 45 -1.34 -3.09 3.15
CA GLN A 45 -2.75 -2.77 3.36
C GLN A 45 -2.93 -1.41 4.06
N LEU A 46 -2.06 -1.09 5.03
CA LEU A 46 -2.04 0.22 5.69
C LEU A 46 -1.74 1.33 4.68
N ILE A 47 -0.64 1.22 3.92
CA ILE A 47 -0.27 2.21 2.90
C ILE A 47 -1.39 2.39 1.86
N ALA A 48 -2.01 1.29 1.40
CA ALA A 48 -3.11 1.39 0.44
C ALA A 48 -4.33 2.14 1.00
N LYS A 49 -4.64 1.94 2.29
CA LYS A 49 -5.68 2.69 2.99
C LYS A 49 -5.34 4.17 3.09
N ASP A 50 -4.12 4.49 3.51
CA ASP A 50 -3.68 5.87 3.72
C ASP A 50 -3.62 6.65 2.39
N LEU A 51 -3.10 6.02 1.34
CA LEU A 51 -3.13 6.58 -0.02
C LEU A 51 -4.57 6.81 -0.53
N SER A 52 -5.50 5.91 -0.21
CA SER A 52 -6.91 6.08 -0.58
C SER A 52 -7.53 7.28 0.12
N MET A 53 -7.20 7.50 1.41
CA MET A 53 -7.67 8.66 2.16
C MET A 53 -7.08 9.97 1.63
N LEU A 54 -5.80 9.98 1.26
CA LEU A 54 -5.15 11.13 0.62
C LEU A 54 -5.80 11.46 -0.74
N GLY A 55 -6.03 10.46 -1.58
CA GLY A 55 -6.70 10.64 -2.87
C GLY A 55 -8.12 11.20 -2.71
N ALA A 56 -8.86 10.74 -1.70
CA ALA A 56 -10.19 11.27 -1.40
C ALA A 56 -10.15 12.75 -0.96
N ASN A 57 -9.20 13.13 -0.09
CA ASN A 57 -9.04 14.52 0.33
C ASN A 57 -8.62 15.43 -0.82
N ALA A 58 -7.62 15.03 -1.63
CA ALA A 58 -7.21 15.78 -2.81
C ALA A 58 -8.38 15.99 -3.80
N ASN A 59 -9.23 14.97 -3.98
CA ASN A 59 -10.42 15.09 -4.82
C ASN A 59 -11.47 16.05 -4.25
N GLN A 60 -11.59 16.14 -2.91
CA GLN A 60 -12.45 17.13 -2.27
C GLN A 60 -11.92 18.55 -2.48
N ILE A 61 -10.62 18.77 -2.32
CA ILE A 61 -9.98 20.07 -2.63
C ILE A 61 -10.23 20.46 -4.08
N ALA A 62 -10.00 19.55 -5.02
CA ALA A 62 -10.22 19.81 -6.45
C ALA A 62 -11.70 20.17 -6.74
N LYS A 63 -12.65 19.42 -6.17
CA LYS A 63 -14.08 19.74 -6.29
C LYS A 63 -14.42 21.11 -5.72
N TYR A 64 -13.91 21.42 -4.53
CA TYR A 64 -14.14 22.69 -3.87
C TYR A 64 -13.61 23.86 -4.72
N CYS A 65 -12.36 23.78 -5.21
CA CYS A 65 -11.77 24.78 -6.09
C CYS A 65 -12.58 24.94 -7.39
N ASN A 66 -13.02 23.84 -8.01
CA ASN A 66 -13.82 23.89 -9.23
C ASN A 66 -15.22 24.50 -9.00
N GLN A 67 -15.84 24.24 -7.86
CA GLN A 67 -17.17 24.76 -7.50
C GLN A 67 -17.12 26.25 -7.18
N HIS A 68 -16.04 26.72 -6.56
CA HIS A 68 -15.90 28.10 -6.09
C HIS A 68 -14.90 28.91 -6.95
N GLN A 69 -14.62 28.46 -8.18
CA GLN A 69 -13.64 29.09 -9.08
C GLN A 69 -13.97 30.55 -9.45
N HIS A 70 -15.22 30.97 -9.23
CA HIS A 70 -15.72 32.33 -9.50
C HIS A 70 -16.19 33.05 -8.22
N GLU A 71 -15.99 32.43 -7.06
CA GLU A 71 -16.34 32.98 -5.75
C GLU A 71 -15.06 33.31 -4.97
N ALA A 72 -15.14 34.18 -3.98
CA ALA A 72 -14.00 34.42 -3.09
C ALA A 72 -13.70 33.12 -2.31
N PRO A 73 -12.53 32.47 -2.48
CA PRO A 73 -12.28 31.17 -1.88
C PRO A 73 -12.27 31.27 -0.34
N ASN A 74 -12.88 30.31 0.35
CA ASN A 74 -12.61 30.11 1.78
C ASN A 74 -11.16 29.59 1.99
N TYR A 75 -10.23 30.53 2.12
CA TYR A 75 -8.80 30.26 2.28
C TYR A 75 -8.47 29.49 3.56
N GLU A 76 -9.21 29.68 4.65
CA GLU A 76 -9.00 28.97 5.92
C GLU A 76 -9.30 27.47 5.77
N ALA A 77 -10.38 27.13 5.08
CA ALA A 77 -10.73 25.74 4.79
C ALA A 77 -9.70 25.08 3.84
N LEU A 78 -9.16 25.84 2.87
CA LEU A 78 -8.15 25.34 1.96
C LEU A 78 -6.81 25.07 2.68
N GLU A 79 -6.37 26.01 3.53
CA GLU A 79 -5.16 25.88 4.33
C GLU A 79 -5.21 24.67 5.25
N ARG A 80 -6.35 24.48 5.96
CA ARG A 80 -6.55 23.30 6.81
C ARG A 80 -6.41 21.99 6.03
N ASN A 81 -7.06 21.90 4.86
CA ASN A 81 -7.00 20.69 4.03
C ASN A 81 -5.57 20.41 3.53
N ILE A 82 -4.82 21.45 3.13
CA ILE A 82 -3.42 21.30 2.72
C ILE A 82 -2.55 20.79 3.87
N ASN A 83 -2.76 21.32 5.08
CA ASN A 83 -2.01 20.90 6.26
C ASN A 83 -2.32 19.45 6.64
N GLU A 84 -3.58 19.04 6.66
CA GLU A 84 -3.98 17.64 6.93
C GLU A 84 -3.39 16.66 5.89
N LEU A 85 -3.34 17.06 4.61
CA LEU A 85 -2.73 16.25 3.54
C LEU A 85 -1.22 16.10 3.77
N ARG A 86 -0.54 17.18 4.17
CA ARG A 86 0.90 17.18 4.47
C ARG A 86 1.26 16.28 5.65
N GLU A 87 0.52 16.35 6.75
CA GLU A 87 0.76 15.54 7.95
C GLU A 87 0.63 14.04 7.65
N ARG A 88 -0.45 13.64 6.98
CA ARG A 88 -0.66 12.24 6.59
C ARG A 88 0.42 11.72 5.62
N LEU A 89 0.92 12.58 4.73
CA LEU A 89 2.01 12.20 3.85
C LEU A 89 3.30 11.94 4.64
N ASP A 90 3.58 12.75 5.67
CA ASP A 90 4.75 12.58 6.54
C ASP A 90 4.65 11.31 7.42
N GLU A 91 3.45 10.99 7.91
CA GLU A 91 3.17 9.72 8.60
C GLU A 91 3.45 8.50 7.71
N ILE A 92 2.96 8.50 6.46
CA ILE A 92 3.28 7.42 5.50
C ILE A 92 4.79 7.35 5.27
N TRP A 93 5.45 8.50 5.08
CA TRP A 93 6.88 8.57 4.79
C TRP A 93 7.74 8.06 5.95
N THR A 94 7.36 8.34 7.19
CA THR A 94 8.04 7.83 8.39
C THR A 94 7.83 6.33 8.59
N THR A 95 6.67 5.80 8.22
CA THR A 95 6.36 4.36 8.29
C THR A 95 7.12 3.55 7.23
N LEU A 96 7.59 4.20 6.15
CA LEU A 96 8.37 3.60 5.08
C LEU A 96 9.89 3.57 5.34
N LYS A 97 10.38 4.28 6.38
CA LYS A 97 11.78 4.25 6.82
C LYS A 97 12.05 3.07 7.73
#